data_AF-A0AAE3ZA71-F1
#
_entry.id   AF-A0AAE3ZA71-F1
#
_cell.length_a   1.000
_cell.length_b   1.000
_cell.length_c   1.000
_cell.angle_alpha   90.00
_cell.angle_beta   90.00
_cell.angle_gamma   90.00
#
_symmetry.space_group_name_H-M   'P 1'
#
loop_
_entity.id
_entity.type
_entity.pdbx_description
1 polymer ?
#
loop_
_entity_poly.entity_id
_entity_poly.type
_entity_poly.pdbx_seq_one_letter_code
_entity_poly.pdbx_strand_id
1 'polypeptide(L)'
;MTDSEIRAIEQTVTNPAQRLIVALAAVHATSSGTIRHLTLDDLDLPNRRITLAGHNQRLGELTLRALRSWLDHRRAVWPHSPNRHVLLAGRTALETKPVSHIYILDAMRDLGVSVDRIRTDRILHEALTAGPDPLHLSLVFNLSISAGSRYADIAERLLDSQLEHDATGQ
;
A
#
# COMPACT_ATOMS: atom_id res chain seq x y z
N MET A 1 -0.68 -11.13 4.59
CA MET A 1 -1.34 -10.38 5.67
C MET A 1 -2.83 -10.35 5.39
N THR A 2 -3.63 -10.79 6.33
CA THR A 2 -5.09 -10.87 6.25
C THR A 2 -5.72 -9.49 6.45
N ASP A 3 -6.93 -9.28 5.93
CA ASP A 3 -7.69 -8.03 6.12
C ASP A 3 -7.90 -7.66 7.59
N SER A 4 -7.97 -8.66 8.49
CA SER A 4 -8.04 -8.48 9.95
C SER A 4 -6.73 -7.96 10.53
N GLU A 5 -5.58 -8.49 10.09
CA GLU A 5 -4.26 -8.02 10.53
C GLU A 5 -4.01 -6.58 10.06
N ILE A 6 -4.42 -6.25 8.83
CA ILE A 6 -4.34 -4.88 8.31
C ILE A 6 -5.12 -3.91 9.21
N ARG A 7 -6.37 -4.24 9.55
CA ARG A 7 -7.20 -3.41 10.44
C ARG A 7 -6.63 -3.27 11.84
N ALA A 8 -6.08 -4.36 12.40
CA ALA A 8 -5.47 -4.33 13.73
C ALA A 8 -4.24 -3.43 13.77
N ILE A 9 -3.39 -3.49 12.74
CA ILE A 9 -2.22 -2.61 12.61
C ILE A 9 -2.67 -1.16 12.47
N GLU A 10 -3.66 -0.86 11.61
CA GLU A 10 -4.17 0.51 11.46
C GLU A 10 -4.75 1.08 12.75
N GLN A 11 -5.46 0.28 13.55
CA GLN A 11 -6.04 0.73 14.82
C GLN A 11 -4.96 1.02 15.88
N THR A 12 -3.86 0.26 15.86
CA THR A 12 -2.77 0.37 16.84
C THR A 12 -1.81 1.51 16.52
N VAL A 13 -1.53 1.74 15.24
CA VAL A 13 -0.71 2.87 14.78
C VAL A 13 -1.43 4.16 15.12
N THR A 14 -0.85 5.08 15.89
CA THR A 14 -1.51 6.38 16.18
C THR A 14 -1.11 7.48 15.20
N ASN A 15 0.03 7.31 14.50
CA ASN A 15 0.53 8.28 13.54
C ASN A 15 -0.25 8.20 12.22
N PRO A 16 -0.93 9.28 11.78
CA PRO A 16 -1.76 9.26 10.58
C PRO A 16 -0.97 9.03 9.29
N ALA A 17 0.29 9.47 9.19
CA ALA A 17 1.14 9.19 8.03
C ALA A 17 1.47 7.70 7.93
N GLN A 18 1.81 7.09 9.06
CA GLN A 18 2.12 5.67 9.15
C GLN A 18 0.90 4.81 8.77
N ARG A 19 -0.31 5.17 9.26
CA ARG A 19 -1.57 4.52 8.83
C ARG A 19 -1.75 4.57 7.33
N LEU A 20 -1.57 5.75 6.72
CA LEU A 20 -1.72 5.91 5.28
C LEU A 20 -0.71 5.08 4.49
N ILE A 21 0.57 5.05 4.91
CA ILE A 21 1.60 4.24 4.25
C ILE A 21 1.23 2.76 4.29
N VAL A 22 0.80 2.26 5.46
CA VAL A 22 0.36 0.86 5.61
C VAL A 22 -0.86 0.58 4.76
N ALA A 23 -1.88 1.43 4.77
CA ALA A 23 -3.10 1.25 3.97
C ALA A 23 -2.79 1.15 2.47
N LEU A 24 -1.96 2.06 1.95
CA LEU A 24 -1.56 2.07 0.54
C LEU A 24 -0.76 0.81 0.16
N ALA A 25 0.14 0.36 1.03
CA ALA A 25 0.93 -0.84 0.80
C ALA A 25 0.08 -2.11 0.91
N ALA A 26 -0.79 -2.19 1.91
CA ALA A 26 -1.54 -3.40 2.25
C ALA A 26 -2.79 -3.60 1.40
N VAL A 27 -3.40 -2.54 0.87
CA VAL A 27 -4.61 -2.64 0.02
C VAL A 27 -4.25 -2.63 -1.45
N HIS A 28 -3.37 -1.71 -1.84
CA HIS A 28 -3.06 -1.44 -3.25
C HIS A 28 -1.71 -2.03 -3.69
N ALA A 29 -1.06 -2.80 -2.81
CA ALA A 29 0.31 -3.29 -3.00
C ALA A 29 1.28 -2.14 -3.36
N THR A 30 1.08 -0.91 -2.88
CA THR A 30 1.84 0.25 -3.39
C THR A 30 3.30 0.23 -2.91
N SER A 31 4.25 0.54 -3.81
CA SER A 31 5.67 0.65 -3.45
C SER A 31 5.96 1.91 -2.64
N SER A 32 7.04 1.89 -1.84
CA SER A 32 7.49 3.10 -1.11
C SER A 32 7.80 4.27 -2.06
N GLY A 33 8.35 3.98 -3.24
CA GLY A 33 8.61 4.99 -4.27
C GLY A 33 7.33 5.67 -4.74
N THR A 34 6.30 4.90 -5.09
CA THR A 34 5.01 5.42 -5.53
C THR A 34 4.31 6.20 -4.40
N ILE A 35 4.32 5.68 -3.17
CA ILE A 35 3.74 6.35 -2.00
C ILE A 35 4.37 7.74 -1.79
N ARG A 36 5.69 7.85 -1.92
CA ARG A 36 6.42 9.13 -1.74
C ARG A 36 6.08 10.18 -2.79
N HIS A 37 5.81 9.75 -4.02
CA HIS A 37 5.54 10.62 -5.16
C HIS A 37 4.05 10.87 -5.38
N LEU A 38 3.17 10.27 -4.57
CA LEU A 38 1.74 10.50 -4.65
C LEU A 38 1.43 11.98 -4.40
N THR A 39 0.67 12.60 -5.29
CA THR A 39 0.27 14.00 -5.21
C THR A 39 -1.23 14.16 -4.96
N LEU A 40 -1.66 15.37 -4.59
CA LEU A 40 -3.07 15.69 -4.42
C LEU A 40 -3.88 15.56 -5.71
N ASP A 41 -3.25 15.65 -6.89
CA ASP A 41 -3.93 15.51 -8.19
C ASP A 41 -4.24 14.06 -8.54
N ASP A 42 -3.49 13.13 -7.94
CA ASP A 42 -3.75 11.71 -8.08
C ASP A 42 -4.98 11.25 -7.28
N LEU A 43 -5.56 12.15 -6.46
CA LEU A 43 -6.69 11.86 -5.59
C LEU A 43 -8.00 12.39 -6.17
N ASP A 44 -8.92 11.48 -6.45
CA ASP A 44 -10.31 11.81 -6.79
C ASP A 44 -11.23 11.30 -5.67
N LEU A 45 -11.21 12.04 -4.56
CA LEU A 45 -11.98 11.70 -3.37
C LEU A 45 -13.51 11.66 -3.59
N PRO A 46 -14.12 12.58 -4.38
CA PRO A 46 -15.55 12.50 -4.68
C PRO A 46 -15.95 11.19 -5.35
N ASN A 47 -15.15 10.70 -6.30
CA ASN A 47 -15.42 9.43 -6.98
C ASN A 47 -14.79 8.21 -6.29
N ARG A 48 -14.15 8.41 -5.13
CA ARG A 48 -13.39 7.38 -4.39
C ARG A 48 -12.40 6.65 -5.30
N ARG A 49 -11.56 7.42 -6.00
CA ARG A 49 -10.50 6.89 -6.86
C ARG A 49 -9.15 7.48 -6.51
N ILE A 50 -8.12 6.71 -6.85
CA ILE A 50 -6.72 7.09 -6.68
C ILE A 50 -5.88 6.60 -7.84
N THR A 51 -5.00 7.44 -8.34
CA THR A 51 -4.03 7.09 -9.39
C THR A 51 -2.69 6.76 -8.74
N LEU A 52 -2.29 5.49 -8.82
CA LEU A 52 -1.03 5.01 -8.23
C LEU A 52 -0.09 4.61 -9.36
N ALA A 53 1.01 5.37 -9.53
CA ALA A 53 1.97 5.18 -10.62
C ALA A 53 1.28 5.11 -12.01
N GLY A 54 0.33 6.01 -12.26
CA GLY A 54 -0.45 6.06 -13.49
C GLY A 54 -1.62 5.08 -13.58
N HIS A 55 -1.77 4.16 -12.62
CA HIS A 55 -2.87 3.19 -12.59
C HIS A 55 -4.01 3.66 -11.69
N ASN A 56 -5.18 3.88 -12.29
CA ASN A 56 -6.35 4.40 -11.59
C ASN A 56 -7.15 3.27 -10.93
N GLN A 57 -7.23 3.28 -9.60
CA GLN A 57 -7.87 2.25 -8.77
C GLN A 57 -9.01 2.82 -7.94
N ARG A 58 -9.97 1.94 -7.57
CA ARG A 58 -10.99 2.29 -6.58
C ARG A 58 -10.36 2.39 -5.21
N LEU A 59 -10.75 3.40 -4.46
CA LEU A 59 -10.25 3.66 -3.12
C LEU A 59 -11.20 3.04 -2.11
N GLY A 60 -10.76 1.92 -1.52
CA GLY A 60 -11.51 1.19 -0.52
C GLY A 60 -11.71 1.99 0.76
N GLU A 61 -12.71 1.60 1.54
CA GLU A 61 -13.10 2.31 2.77
C GLU A 61 -11.95 2.44 3.78
N LEU A 62 -11.09 1.42 3.87
CA LEU A 62 -9.90 1.43 4.72
C LEU A 62 -8.91 2.54 4.32
N THR A 63 -8.46 2.53 3.06
CA THR A 63 -7.59 3.55 2.48
C THR A 63 -8.22 4.94 2.57
N LEU A 64 -9.54 5.06 2.40
CA LEU A 64 -10.25 6.34 2.45
C LEU A 64 -10.14 6.99 3.82
N ARG A 65 -10.33 6.21 4.88
CA ARG A 65 -10.21 6.72 6.25
C ARG A 65 -8.79 7.13 6.58
N ALA A 66 -7.80 6.29 6.26
CA ALA A 66 -6.40 6.59 6.49
C ALA A 66 -5.97 7.87 5.74
N LEU A 67 -6.40 7.99 4.47
CA LEU A 67 -6.12 9.17 3.64
C LEU A 67 -6.78 10.43 4.18
N ARG A 68 -8.06 10.38 4.56
CA ARG A 68 -8.75 11.53 5.17
C ARG A 68 -8.08 11.98 6.46
N SER A 69 -7.82 11.04 7.37
CA SER A 69 -7.14 11.34 8.64
C SER A 69 -5.79 12.02 8.43
N TRP A 70 -5.01 11.55 7.44
CA TRP A 70 -3.76 12.18 7.07
C TRP A 70 -3.95 13.57 6.45
N LEU A 71 -4.89 13.75 5.52
CA LEU A 71 -5.13 15.03 4.87
C LEU A 71 -5.62 16.10 5.85
N ASP A 72 -6.45 15.72 6.83
CA ASP A 72 -6.90 16.60 7.91
C ASP A 72 -5.72 17.04 8.78
N HIS A 73 -4.86 16.09 9.19
CA HIS A 73 -3.63 16.39 9.92
C HIS A 73 -2.70 17.32 9.11
N ARG A 74 -2.44 16.98 7.84
CA ARG A 74 -1.61 17.77 6.93
C ARG A 74 -2.14 19.21 6.81
N ARG A 75 -3.45 19.39 6.69
CA ARG A 75 -4.08 20.71 6.59
C ARG A 75 -3.98 21.51 7.89
N ALA A 76 -4.11 20.85 9.04
CA ALA A 76 -3.98 21.51 10.34
C ALA A 76 -2.54 21.94 10.63
N VAL A 77 -1.54 21.11 10.30
CA VAL A 77 -0.12 21.38 10.59
C VAL A 77 0.50 22.32 9.54
N TRP A 78 0.15 22.16 8.26
CA TRP A 78 0.72 22.95 7.16
C TRP A 78 -0.36 23.55 6.25
N PRO A 79 -1.18 24.49 6.75
CA PRO A 79 -2.33 25.04 6.01
C PRO A 79 -1.95 25.77 4.72
N HIS A 80 -0.72 26.29 4.63
CA HIS A 80 -0.24 27.10 3.51
C HIS A 80 0.92 26.45 2.74
N SER A 81 1.10 25.13 2.87
CA SER A 81 2.17 24.43 2.14
C SER A 81 1.96 24.53 0.62
N PRO A 82 2.97 24.98 -0.16
CA PRO A 82 2.93 24.91 -1.61
C PRO A 82 3.15 23.48 -2.15
N ASN A 83 3.55 22.54 -1.30
CA ASN A 83 3.92 21.19 -1.71
C ASN A 83 2.68 20.37 -2.05
N ARG A 84 2.59 19.86 -3.28
CA ARG A 84 1.45 19.07 -3.74
C ARG A 84 1.54 17.58 -3.43
N HIS A 85 2.67 17.11 -2.88
CA HIS A 85 2.79 15.72 -2.43
C HIS A 85 1.85 15.46 -1.24
N VAL A 86 1.25 14.27 -1.24
CA VAL A 86 0.33 13.83 -0.18
C VAL A 86 1.09 13.74 1.12
N LEU A 87 2.18 12.98 1.17
CA LEU A 87 3.03 12.91 2.37
C LEU A 87 3.95 14.12 2.45
N LEU A 88 4.02 14.70 3.65
CA LEU A 88 4.84 15.86 3.99
C LEU A 88 5.56 15.65 5.32
N ALA A 89 6.68 16.33 5.45
CA ALA A 89 7.45 16.51 6.67
C ALA A 89 7.77 18.00 6.84
N GLY A 90 8.22 18.42 8.03
CA GLY A 90 8.44 19.84 8.32
C GLY A 90 9.28 20.58 7.26
N ARG A 91 10.38 19.98 6.79
CA ARG A 91 11.20 20.56 5.71
C ARG A 91 10.51 20.56 4.36
N THR A 92 9.93 19.43 3.94
CA THR A 92 9.32 19.32 2.61
C THR A 92 8.04 20.12 2.49
N ALA A 93 7.37 20.44 3.60
CA ALA A 93 6.19 21.31 3.60
C ALA A 93 6.49 22.73 3.09
N LEU A 94 7.74 23.18 3.12
CA LEU A 94 8.16 24.48 2.58
C LEU A 94 8.73 24.39 1.16
N GLU A 95 8.81 23.19 0.60
CA GLU A 95 9.39 22.92 -0.72
C GLU A 95 8.33 22.34 -1.66
N THR A 96 8.74 21.88 -2.84
CA THR A 96 7.88 21.17 -3.80
C THR A 96 8.32 19.73 -4.05
N LYS A 97 9.29 19.24 -3.27
CA LYS A 97 9.88 17.91 -3.41
C LYS A 97 9.14 16.86 -2.55
N PRO A 98 9.13 15.58 -2.97
CA PRO A 98 8.59 14.51 -2.16
C PRO A 98 9.38 14.32 -0.86
N VAL A 99 8.78 13.64 0.12
CA VAL A 99 9.52 13.17 1.30
C VAL A 99 10.68 12.25 0.91
N SER A 100 11.73 12.24 1.72
CA SER A 100 12.90 11.40 1.48
C SER A 100 12.55 9.91 1.61
N HIS A 101 13.43 9.03 1.10
CA HIS A 101 13.28 7.59 1.34
C HIS A 101 13.38 7.26 2.84
N ILE A 102 14.29 7.94 3.55
CA ILE A 102 14.51 7.77 4.99
C ILE A 102 13.24 8.07 5.79
N TYR A 103 12.43 9.07 5.39
CA TYR A 103 11.15 9.35 6.03
C TYR A 103 10.22 8.13 6.10
N ILE A 104 10.14 7.34 5.01
CA ILE A 104 9.31 6.13 4.99
C ILE A 104 9.91 5.05 5.90
N LEU A 105 11.22 4.87 5.88
CA LEU A 105 11.89 3.90 6.76
C LEU A 105 11.68 4.25 8.24
N ASP A 106 11.81 5.52 8.60
CA ASP A 106 11.59 5.99 9.97
C ASP A 106 10.14 5.83 10.39
N ALA A 107 9.20 6.16 9.51
CA ALA A 107 7.77 5.98 9.78
C ALA A 107 7.40 4.50 10.02
N MET A 108 8.11 3.55 9.40
CA MET A 108 7.85 2.11 9.54
C MET A 108 8.66 1.46 10.66
N ARG A 109 9.65 2.16 11.23
CA ARG A 109 10.62 1.60 12.18
C ARG A 109 9.95 0.90 13.37
N ASP A 110 8.97 1.56 13.98
CA ASP A 110 8.30 1.05 15.19
C ASP A 110 7.38 -0.16 14.90
N LEU A 111 7.03 -0.41 13.64
CA LEU A 111 6.24 -1.58 13.25
C LEU A 111 7.11 -2.82 12.98
N GLY A 112 8.44 -2.66 12.86
CA GLY A 112 9.35 -3.77 12.56
C GLY A 112 9.12 -4.44 11.19
N VAL A 113 8.30 -3.86 10.30
CA VAL A 113 7.99 -4.40 8.97
C VAL A 113 8.21 -3.33 7.90
N SER A 114 8.75 -3.74 6.75
CA SER A 114 8.98 -2.83 5.62
C SER A 114 7.75 -2.72 4.70
N VAL A 115 7.62 -1.59 4.00
CA VAL A 115 6.61 -1.41 2.95
C VAL A 115 6.70 -2.50 1.87
N ASP A 116 7.92 -2.87 1.49
CA ASP A 116 8.15 -3.89 0.47
C ASP A 116 7.67 -5.28 0.92
N ARG A 117 7.83 -5.59 2.22
CA ARG A 117 7.29 -6.82 2.80
C ARG A 117 5.77 -6.82 2.79
N ILE A 118 5.14 -5.74 3.23
CA ILE A 118 3.66 -5.59 3.19
C ILE A 118 3.15 -5.73 1.75
N ARG A 119 3.80 -5.07 0.80
CA ARG A 119 3.49 -5.14 -0.63
C ARG A 119 3.58 -6.59 -1.14
N THR A 120 4.68 -7.27 -0.87
CA THR A 120 4.89 -8.68 -1.25
C THR A 120 3.80 -9.58 -0.67
N ASP A 121 3.53 -9.43 0.63
CA ASP A 121 2.51 -10.22 1.32
C ASP A 121 1.10 -9.95 0.78
N ARG A 122 0.80 -8.72 0.34
CA ARG A 122 -0.50 -8.42 -0.29
C ARG A 122 -0.62 -9.05 -1.67
N ILE A 123 0.40 -8.95 -2.52
CA ILE A 123 0.38 -9.54 -3.87
C ILE A 123 0.20 -11.06 -3.78
N LEU A 124 0.96 -11.69 -2.87
CA LEU A 124 0.87 -13.12 -2.67
C LEU A 124 -0.49 -13.54 -2.10
N HIS A 125 -1.04 -12.77 -1.15
CA HIS A 125 -2.37 -13.04 -0.60
C HIS A 125 -3.46 -12.98 -1.68
N GLU A 126 -3.40 -12.01 -2.59
CA GLU A 126 -4.32 -11.94 -3.73
C GLU A 126 -4.20 -13.19 -4.62
N ALA A 127 -2.97 -13.59 -4.96
CA ALA A 127 -2.72 -14.77 -5.78
C ALA A 127 -3.25 -16.06 -5.13
N LEU A 128 -3.13 -16.19 -3.81
CA LEU A 128 -3.62 -17.35 -3.06
C LEU A 128 -5.14 -17.37 -2.92
N THR A 129 -5.81 -16.21 -2.96
CA THR A 129 -7.26 -16.10 -2.70
C THR A 129 -8.11 -15.98 -3.96
N ALA A 130 -7.64 -15.24 -4.96
CA ALA A 130 -8.30 -15.11 -6.26
C ALA A 130 -7.85 -16.16 -7.28
N GLY A 131 -6.74 -16.85 -7.00
CA GLY A 131 -6.09 -17.81 -7.89
C GLY A 131 -4.78 -17.27 -8.48
N PRO A 132 -3.81 -18.15 -8.81
CA PRO A 132 -2.51 -17.77 -9.33
C PRO A 132 -2.59 -17.35 -10.82
N ASP A 133 -3.25 -16.24 -11.10
CA ASP A 133 -3.39 -15.67 -12.45
C ASP A 133 -2.43 -14.47 -12.64
N PRO A 134 -1.38 -14.60 -13.48
CA PRO A 134 -0.46 -13.51 -13.78
C PRO A 134 -1.14 -12.25 -14.34
N LEU A 135 -2.17 -12.41 -15.18
CA LEU A 135 -2.85 -11.28 -15.82
C LEU A 135 -3.68 -10.50 -14.80
N HIS A 136 -4.40 -11.22 -13.92
CA HIS A 136 -5.11 -10.63 -12.79
C HIS A 136 -4.17 -9.80 -11.90
N LEU A 137 -3.04 -10.38 -11.47
CA LEU A 137 -2.08 -9.68 -10.59
C LEU A 137 -1.48 -8.43 -11.25
N SER A 138 -1.16 -8.52 -12.55
CA SER A 138 -0.67 -7.38 -13.31
C SER A 138 -1.69 -6.26 -13.40
N LEU A 139 -2.96 -6.58 -13.67
CA LEU A 139 -4.04 -5.60 -13.77
C LEU A 139 -4.37 -4.97 -12.41
N VAL A 140 -4.49 -5.77 -11.35
CA VAL A 140 -4.88 -5.26 -10.02
C VAL A 140 -3.80 -4.38 -9.42
N PHE A 141 -2.53 -4.80 -9.47
CA PHE A 141 -1.44 -4.12 -8.77
C PHE A 141 -0.49 -3.32 -9.67
N ASN A 142 -0.84 -3.16 -10.96
CA ASN A 142 -0.01 -2.48 -11.95
C ASN A 142 1.42 -3.04 -12.00
N LEU A 143 1.53 -4.37 -12.07
CA LEU A 143 2.80 -5.08 -12.18
C LEU A 143 3.13 -5.35 -13.65
N SER A 144 4.41 -5.45 -13.98
CA SER A 144 4.79 -6.06 -15.26
C SER A 144 4.28 -7.50 -15.33
N ILE A 145 3.92 -7.96 -16.53
CA ILE A 145 3.49 -9.36 -16.73
C ILE A 145 4.52 -10.34 -16.17
N SER A 146 5.81 -10.07 -16.36
CA SER A 146 6.89 -10.89 -15.78
C SER A 146 6.89 -10.93 -14.26
N ALA A 147 6.53 -9.84 -13.58
CA ALA A 147 6.40 -9.82 -12.13
C ALA A 147 5.13 -10.57 -11.69
N GLY A 148 4.01 -10.39 -12.40
CA GLY A 148 2.78 -11.14 -12.20
C GLY A 148 3.00 -12.65 -12.29
N SER A 149 3.69 -13.13 -13.34
CA SER A 149 4.02 -14.56 -13.51
C SER A 149 4.81 -15.10 -12.34
N ARG A 150 5.86 -14.41 -11.88
CA ARG A 150 6.65 -14.88 -10.73
C ARG A 150 5.82 -15.05 -9.46
N TYR A 151 4.89 -14.13 -9.20
CA TYR A 151 4.03 -14.25 -8.02
C TYR A 151 2.99 -15.35 -8.16
N ALA A 152 2.43 -15.54 -9.36
CA ALA A 152 1.54 -16.66 -9.64
C ALA A 152 2.25 -18.01 -9.45
N ASP A 153 3.45 -18.18 -9.99
CA ASP A 153 4.25 -19.41 -9.84
C ASP A 153 4.55 -19.72 -8.36
N ILE A 154 4.85 -18.69 -7.56
CA ILE A 154 5.07 -18.85 -6.11
C ILE A 154 3.78 -19.30 -5.42
N ALA A 155 2.65 -18.68 -5.76
CA ALA A 155 1.36 -19.03 -5.18
C ALA A 155 0.93 -20.46 -5.55
N GLU A 156 1.10 -20.87 -6.80
CA GLU A 156 0.83 -22.23 -7.28
C GLU A 156 1.61 -23.28 -6.48
N ARG A 157 2.93 -23.09 -6.34
CA ARG A 157 3.77 -24.00 -5.53
C ARG A 157 3.35 -24.09 -4.07
N LEU A 158 2.90 -22.98 -3.48
CA LEU A 158 2.43 -22.97 -2.10
C LEU A 158 1.10 -23.73 -1.95
N LEU A 159 0.20 -23.59 -2.92
CA LEU A 159 -1.06 -24.32 -2.94
C LEU A 159 -0.83 -25.83 -3.12
N ASP A 160 0.05 -26.22 -4.06
CA ASP A 160 0.44 -27.61 -4.27
C ASP A 160 1.04 -28.22 -2.99
N SER A 161 1.95 -27.49 -2.35
CA SER A 161 2.57 -27.92 -1.09
C SER A 161 1.52 -28.11 0.02
N GLN A 162 0.51 -27.24 0.09
CA GLN A 162 -0.55 -27.34 1.10
C GLN A 162 -1.44 -28.57 0.86
N LEU A 163 -1.77 -28.87 -0.41
CA LEU A 163 -2.51 -30.07 -0.78
C LEU A 163 -1.74 -31.35 -0.42
N GLU A 164 -0.42 -31.38 -0.65
CA GLU A 164 0.42 -32.52 -0.25
C GLU A 164 0.43 -32.72 1.28
N HIS A 165 0.53 -31.65 2.08
CA HIS A 165 0.47 -31.77 3.54
C HIS A 165 -0.90 -32.27 4.02
N ASP A 166 -1.99 -31.77 3.46
CA ASP A 166 -3.35 -32.19 3.81
C ASP A 166 -3.61 -33.66 3.43
N ALA A 167 -3.01 -34.15 2.34
CA ALA A 167 -3.12 -35.54 1.88
C ALA A 167 -2.28 -36.54 2.71
N THR A 168 -1.19 -36.10 3.35
CA THR A 168 -0.30 -36.97 4.14
C THR A 168 -0.62 -36.97 5.65
N GLY A 169 -1.54 -36.11 6.09
CA GLY A 169 -1.89 -35.88 7.49
C GLY A 169 -3.17 -36.57 8.00
N GLN A 170 -3.72 -37.57 7.29
CA GLN A 170 -4.94 -38.29 7.68
C GLN A 170 -4.70 -39.77 8.00
#